data_AF-K0EFL0-F1
#
_entry.id   AF-K0EFL0-F1
#
_cell.length_a   1.000
_cell.length_b   1.000
_cell.length_c   1.000
_cell.angle_alpha   90.00
_cell.angle_beta   90.00
_cell.angle_gamma   90.00
#
_symmetry.space_group_name_H-M   'P 1'
#
loop_
_entity.id
_entity.type
_entity.pdbx_description
1 polymer ?
#
loop_
_entity_poly.entity_id
_entity_poly.type
_entity_poly.pdbx_seq_one_letter_code
_entity_poly.pdbx_strand_id
1 'polypeptide(L)'
;MTWIGRHSMGDTQDVRFMRHAIELARDCPPSTTAFSVGAVIVAAGVAIATGYSRETDDKVHAEESALNKLDAADPRLSTATIYTTLEPCSQRGTATRLPCTDRILHAGIPRVVLAWREPATFVTNCVGVEKLREHGVEVVELTELAAEAMSMNRHLDLSR
;
A
#
# COMPACT_ATOMS: atom_id res chain seq x y z
N MET A 1 -0.31 -0.01 37.18
CA MET A 1 -1.04 -1.07 36.46
C MET A 1 -0.61 -1.03 35.00
N THR A 2 0.38 -1.84 34.64
CA THR A 2 0.85 -2.01 33.27
C THR A 2 -0.20 -2.80 32.50
N TRP A 3 -0.92 -2.11 31.61
CA TRP A 3 -1.75 -2.74 30.60
C TRP A 3 -0.83 -3.51 29.66
N ILE A 4 -0.80 -4.83 29.81
CA ILE A 4 -0.20 -5.71 28.80
C ILE A 4 -1.18 -5.67 27.63
N GLY A 5 -0.83 -4.87 26.62
CA GLY A 5 -1.61 -4.68 25.41
C GLY A 5 -2.01 -6.04 24.85
N ARG A 6 -3.31 -6.27 24.80
CA ARG A 6 -3.91 -7.43 24.15
C ARG A 6 -3.67 -7.23 22.66
N HIS A 7 -2.56 -7.75 22.12
CA HIS A 7 -2.36 -7.83 20.67
C HIS A 7 -3.58 -8.54 20.10
N SER A 8 -4.38 -7.78 19.35
CA SER A 8 -5.60 -8.32 18.79
C SER A 8 -5.23 -9.29 17.67
N MET A 9 -6.06 -10.28 17.41
CA MET A 9 -5.83 -11.23 16.30
C MET A 9 -5.66 -10.49 14.95
N GLY A 10 -6.23 -9.28 14.83
CA GLY A 10 -6.07 -8.37 13.70
C GLY A 10 -4.61 -7.95 13.49
N ASP A 11 -3.91 -7.56 14.56
CA ASP A 11 -2.51 -7.12 14.50
C ASP A 11 -1.61 -8.21 13.91
N THR A 12 -1.87 -9.48 14.25
CA THR A 12 -1.08 -10.61 13.74
C THR A 12 -1.34 -10.88 12.26
N GLN A 13 -2.60 -10.78 11.81
CA GLN A 13 -2.92 -10.90 10.38
C GLN A 13 -2.34 -9.74 9.58
N ASP A 14 -2.42 -8.54 10.13
CA ASP A 14 -1.92 -7.32 9.49
C ASP A 14 -0.40 -7.41 9.27
N VAL A 15 0.36 -7.79 10.31
CA VAL A 15 1.81 -8.00 10.21
C VAL A 15 2.15 -9.09 9.18
N ARG A 16 1.37 -10.19 9.12
CA ARG A 16 1.60 -11.26 8.14
C ARG A 16 1.43 -10.77 6.71
N PHE A 17 0.32 -10.09 6.40
CA PHE A 17 0.07 -9.60 5.05
C PHE A 17 0.96 -8.43 4.67
N MET A 18 1.35 -7.58 5.63
CA MET A 18 2.33 -6.54 5.39
C MET A 18 3.70 -7.12 5.04
N ARG A 19 4.15 -8.18 5.73
CA ARG A 19 5.39 -8.88 5.35
C ARG A 19 5.32 -9.50 3.96
N HIS A 20 4.17 -10.05 3.58
CA HIS A 20 3.96 -10.52 2.21
C HIS A 20 4.04 -9.35 1.19
N ALA A 21 3.49 -8.18 1.51
CA ALA A 21 3.65 -6.99 0.68
C ALA A 21 5.13 -6.54 0.59
N ILE A 22 5.89 -6.60 1.69
CA ILE A 22 7.34 -6.32 1.70
C ILE A 22 8.11 -7.33 0.83
N GLU A 23 7.73 -8.61 0.84
CA GLU A 23 8.32 -9.63 -0.03
C GLU A 23 8.10 -9.29 -1.52
N LEU A 24 6.87 -8.92 -1.91
CA LEU A 24 6.54 -8.52 -3.28
C LEU A 24 7.34 -7.28 -3.73
N ALA A 25 7.67 -6.36 -2.83
CA ALA A 25 8.49 -5.19 -3.16
C ALA A 25 9.91 -5.58 -3.63
N ARG A 26 10.40 -6.79 -3.31
CA ARG A 26 11.69 -7.31 -3.80
C ARG A 26 11.66 -7.68 -5.28
N ASP A 27 10.48 -7.95 -5.82
CA ASP A 27 10.29 -8.35 -7.23
C ASP A 27 10.18 -7.14 -8.17
N CYS A 28 10.18 -5.93 -7.62
CA CYS A 28 10.17 -4.69 -8.39
C CYS A 28 11.40 -4.59 -9.31
N PRO A 29 11.23 -4.35 -10.61
CA PRO A 29 12.33 -3.99 -11.50
C PRO A 29 13.15 -2.82 -10.95
N PRO A 30 14.49 -2.81 -11.15
CA PRO A 30 15.35 -1.72 -10.73
C PRO A 30 14.89 -0.36 -11.29
N SER A 31 15.02 0.68 -10.48
CA SER A 31 14.74 2.06 -10.90
C SER A 31 15.58 3.02 -10.08
N THR A 32 15.94 4.18 -10.62
CA THR A 32 16.56 5.28 -9.87
C THR A 32 15.59 6.43 -9.60
N THR A 33 14.32 6.29 -10.03
CA THR A 33 13.32 7.38 -10.04
C THR A 33 11.95 6.92 -9.54
N ALA A 34 11.87 5.75 -8.92
CA ALA A 34 10.62 5.22 -8.38
C ALA A 34 10.86 4.31 -7.18
N PHE A 35 9.92 4.33 -6.24
CA PHE A 35 9.89 3.42 -5.11
C PHE A 35 9.60 1.98 -5.56
N SER A 36 10.20 1.03 -4.87
CA SER A 36 9.82 -0.39 -4.86
C SER A 36 8.76 -0.57 -3.78
N VAL A 37 7.56 -0.89 -4.21
CA VAL A 37 6.36 -1.01 -3.36
C VAL A 37 5.71 -2.35 -3.67
N GLY A 38 5.20 -3.02 -2.66
CA GLY A 38 4.35 -4.20 -2.83
C GLY A 38 2.98 -3.96 -2.21
N ALA A 39 1.98 -4.64 -2.76
CA ALA A 39 0.60 -4.55 -2.32
C ALA A 39 -0.09 -5.93 -2.32
N VAL A 40 -0.94 -6.17 -1.32
CA VAL A 40 -1.77 -7.37 -1.20
C VAL A 40 -3.20 -6.95 -0.89
N ILE A 41 -4.17 -7.45 -1.66
CA ILE A 41 -5.59 -7.27 -1.38
C ILE A 41 -6.10 -8.56 -0.75
N VAL A 42 -6.72 -8.46 0.43
CA VAL A 42 -7.19 -9.58 1.23
C VAL A 42 -8.68 -9.45 1.45
N ALA A 43 -9.42 -10.54 1.23
CA ALA A 43 -10.82 -10.65 1.60
C ALA A 43 -11.04 -11.95 2.38
N ALA A 44 -11.83 -11.89 3.46
CA ALA A 44 -12.09 -13.03 4.34
C ALA A 44 -10.80 -13.78 4.80
N GLY A 45 -9.72 -13.04 5.07
CA GLY A 45 -8.44 -13.59 5.52
C GLY A 45 -7.63 -14.31 4.44
N VAL A 46 -8.00 -14.18 3.16
CA VAL A 46 -7.28 -14.77 2.02
C VAL A 46 -6.81 -13.67 1.07
N ALA A 47 -5.55 -13.74 0.63
CA ALA A 47 -5.05 -12.87 -0.43
C ALA A 47 -5.77 -13.18 -1.75
N ILE A 48 -6.50 -12.22 -2.29
CA ILE A 48 -7.28 -12.36 -3.54
C ILE A 48 -6.56 -11.74 -4.74
N ALA A 49 -5.65 -10.80 -4.51
CA ALA A 49 -4.75 -10.25 -5.51
C ALA A 49 -3.49 -9.69 -4.86
N THR A 50 -2.42 -9.61 -5.65
CA THR A 50 -1.13 -9.03 -5.26
C THR A 50 -0.64 -8.12 -6.36
N GLY A 51 0.29 -7.23 -6.05
CA GLY A 51 0.97 -6.42 -7.04
C GLY A 51 2.25 -5.82 -6.50
N TYR A 52 3.15 -5.42 -7.41
CA TYR A 52 4.34 -4.67 -7.07
C TYR A 52 4.59 -3.56 -8.10
N SER A 53 5.35 -2.53 -7.71
CA SER A 53 5.68 -1.44 -8.62
C SER A 53 6.40 -1.95 -9.86
N ARG A 54 6.00 -1.44 -11.02
CA ARG A 54 6.57 -1.79 -12.34
C ARG A 54 6.35 -3.25 -12.77
N GLU A 55 5.32 -3.91 -12.26
CA GLU A 55 4.99 -5.29 -12.62
C GLU A 55 4.60 -5.45 -14.10
N THR A 56 3.74 -4.57 -14.62
CA THR A 56 3.24 -4.64 -16.01
C THR A 56 3.87 -3.61 -16.95
N ASP A 57 4.30 -2.48 -16.40
CA ASP A 57 4.95 -1.39 -17.12
C ASP A 57 5.66 -0.44 -16.15
N ASP A 58 6.60 0.37 -16.65
CA ASP A 58 7.46 1.26 -15.84
C ASP A 58 6.72 2.29 -14.95
N LYS A 59 5.42 2.50 -15.13
CA LYS A 59 4.61 3.50 -14.41
C LYS A 59 3.53 2.90 -13.52
N VAL A 60 3.33 1.58 -13.54
CA VAL A 60 2.34 0.94 -12.67
C VAL A 60 2.80 0.96 -11.21
N HIS A 61 1.91 1.41 -10.32
CA HIS A 61 2.11 1.32 -8.88
C HIS A 61 1.60 -0.03 -8.36
N ALA A 62 2.06 -0.47 -7.19
CA ALA A 62 1.70 -1.76 -6.63
C ALA A 62 0.19 -1.93 -6.43
N GLU A 63 -0.50 -0.92 -5.89
CA GLU A 63 -1.94 -0.94 -5.64
C GLU A 63 -2.74 -0.97 -6.94
N GLU A 64 -2.28 -0.23 -7.95
CA GLU A 64 -2.85 -0.28 -9.29
C GLU A 64 -2.68 -1.67 -9.91
N SER A 65 -1.50 -2.26 -9.80
CA SER A 65 -1.25 -3.61 -10.33
C SER A 65 -2.13 -4.67 -9.66
N ALA A 66 -2.25 -4.60 -8.32
CA ALA A 66 -3.12 -5.51 -7.57
C ALA A 66 -4.60 -5.35 -7.94
N LEU A 67 -5.10 -4.11 -8.02
CA LEU A 67 -6.49 -3.83 -8.37
C LEU A 67 -6.83 -4.22 -9.81
N ASN A 68 -5.92 -4.03 -10.76
CA ASN A 68 -6.13 -4.37 -12.17
C ASN A 68 -6.30 -5.89 -12.41
N LYS A 69 -5.95 -6.75 -11.42
CA LYS A 69 -6.12 -8.21 -11.49
C LYS A 69 -7.49 -8.67 -11.00
N LEU A 70 -8.31 -7.76 -10.48
CA LEU A 70 -9.65 -8.04 -10.00
C LEU A 70 -10.68 -7.42 -10.95
N ASP A 71 -11.85 -8.03 -11.01
CA ASP A 71 -13.01 -7.38 -11.61
C ASP A 71 -13.40 -6.17 -10.74
N ALA A 72 -13.67 -5.01 -11.36
CA ALA A 72 -14.06 -3.81 -10.62
C ALA A 72 -15.38 -3.98 -9.84
N ALA A 73 -16.22 -4.95 -10.25
CA ALA A 73 -17.45 -5.34 -9.58
C ALA A 73 -17.28 -6.57 -8.68
N ASP A 74 -16.05 -6.99 -8.37
CA ASP A 74 -15.80 -8.11 -7.45
C ASP A 74 -16.43 -7.81 -6.07
N PRO A 75 -17.44 -8.58 -5.63
CA PRO A 75 -18.18 -8.29 -4.40
C PRO A 75 -17.29 -8.36 -3.15
N ARG A 76 -16.14 -9.04 -3.22
CA ARG A 76 -15.20 -9.18 -2.11
C ARG A 76 -14.55 -7.85 -1.73
N LEU A 77 -14.41 -6.91 -2.68
CA LEU A 77 -13.75 -5.62 -2.46
C LEU A 77 -14.42 -4.78 -1.36
N SER A 78 -15.74 -4.83 -1.27
CA SER A 78 -16.55 -4.10 -0.27
C SER A 78 -16.24 -4.46 1.19
N THR A 79 -15.54 -5.58 1.42
CA THR A 79 -15.11 -6.05 2.75
C THR A 79 -13.60 -6.32 2.80
N ALA A 80 -12.87 -5.95 1.76
CA ALA A 80 -11.46 -6.24 1.64
C ALA A 80 -10.60 -5.28 2.48
N THR A 81 -9.36 -5.68 2.69
CA THR A 81 -8.27 -4.83 3.16
C THR A 81 -7.18 -4.81 2.09
N ILE A 82 -6.64 -3.64 1.78
CA ILE A 82 -5.39 -3.53 1.02
C ILE A 82 -4.23 -3.23 1.96
N TYR A 83 -3.18 -4.04 1.86
CA TYR A 83 -1.89 -3.85 2.52
C TYR A 83 -0.93 -3.28 1.50
N THR A 84 -0.30 -2.15 1.79
CA THR A 84 0.71 -1.53 0.90
C THR A 84 1.93 -1.12 1.69
N THR A 85 3.13 -1.35 1.16
CA THR A 85 4.36 -1.06 1.91
C THR A 85 4.63 0.44 2.07
N LEU A 86 4.09 1.26 1.15
CA LEU A 86 4.22 2.71 1.12
C LEU A 86 2.83 3.34 1.08
N GLU A 87 2.68 4.53 1.65
CA GLU A 87 1.48 5.36 1.53
C GLU A 87 0.97 5.45 0.09
N PRO A 88 -0.33 5.18 -0.16
CA PRO A 88 -0.90 5.36 -1.49
C PRO A 88 -0.82 6.80 -1.96
N CYS A 89 -0.26 7.01 -3.14
CA CYS A 89 -0.12 8.35 -3.69
C CYS A 89 -1.49 9.04 -3.88
N SER A 90 -1.61 10.29 -3.43
CA SER A 90 -2.81 11.13 -3.65
C SER A 90 -2.79 11.87 -4.99
N GLN A 91 -1.63 11.89 -5.67
CA GLN A 91 -1.39 12.49 -6.97
C GLN A 91 -0.49 11.59 -7.82
N ARG A 92 -0.51 11.74 -9.15
CA ARG A 92 0.35 11.01 -10.09
C ARG A 92 1.12 11.99 -10.97
N GLY A 93 2.40 11.70 -11.22
CA GLY A 93 3.18 12.41 -12.24
C GLY A 93 2.72 12.08 -13.67
N THR A 94 2.03 10.96 -13.88
CA THR A 94 1.44 10.58 -15.16
C THR A 94 -0.04 10.97 -15.20
N ALA A 95 -0.37 12.06 -15.89
CA ALA A 95 -1.72 12.65 -15.89
C ALA A 95 -2.84 11.71 -16.39
N THR A 96 -2.52 10.69 -17.19
CA THR A 96 -3.50 9.71 -17.68
C THR A 96 -3.79 8.59 -16.67
N ARG A 97 -3.09 8.54 -15.53
CA ARG A 97 -3.28 7.50 -14.51
C ARG A 97 -3.92 8.09 -13.26
N LEU A 98 -4.91 7.38 -12.75
CA LEU A 98 -5.61 7.73 -11.53
C LEU A 98 -4.69 7.49 -10.30
N PRO A 99 -4.66 8.40 -9.30
CA PRO A 99 -3.97 8.19 -8.02
C PRO A 99 -4.41 6.90 -7.32
N CYS A 100 -3.48 6.27 -6.58
CA CYS A 100 -3.78 5.02 -5.88
C CYS A 100 -4.90 5.21 -4.86
N THR A 101 -4.97 6.35 -4.15
CA THR A 101 -6.11 6.65 -3.27
C THR A 101 -7.44 6.62 -4.01
N ASP A 102 -7.53 7.21 -5.20
CA ASP A 102 -8.77 7.27 -5.97
C ASP A 102 -9.15 5.91 -6.53
N ARG A 103 -8.15 5.09 -6.91
CA ARG A 103 -8.37 3.68 -7.29
C ARG A 103 -8.95 2.88 -6.13
N ILE A 104 -8.42 3.03 -4.92
CA ILE A 104 -8.90 2.35 -3.71
C ILE A 104 -10.33 2.79 -3.38
N LEU A 105 -10.62 4.09 -3.45
CA LEU A 105 -11.95 4.64 -3.22
C LEU A 105 -12.97 4.15 -4.26
N HIS A 106 -12.61 4.15 -5.55
CA HIS A 106 -13.48 3.62 -6.61
C HIS A 106 -13.73 2.11 -6.47
N ALA A 107 -12.74 1.35 -5.98
CA ALA A 107 -12.90 -0.08 -5.71
C ALA A 107 -13.79 -0.36 -4.49
N GLY A 108 -14.11 0.66 -3.67
CA GLY A 108 -14.93 0.49 -2.47
C GLY A 108 -14.24 -0.32 -1.38
N ILE A 109 -12.90 -0.33 -1.33
CA ILE A 109 -12.14 -1.02 -0.27
C ILE A 109 -12.22 -0.18 1.02
N PRO A 110 -12.81 -0.70 2.11
CA PRO A 110 -13.06 0.09 3.32
C PRO A 110 -11.83 0.24 4.24
N ARG A 111 -10.78 -0.55 4.03
CA ARG A 111 -9.62 -0.59 4.93
C ARG A 111 -8.29 -0.64 4.19
N VAL A 112 -7.38 0.24 4.59
CA VAL A 112 -6.00 0.34 4.09
C VAL A 112 -5.05 0.16 5.27
N VAL A 113 -4.05 -0.70 5.10
CA VAL A 113 -2.95 -0.88 6.05
C VAL A 113 -1.65 -0.52 5.34
N LEU A 114 -0.88 0.42 5.90
CA LEU A 114 0.42 0.82 5.36
C LEU A 114 1.53 0.71 6.41
N ALA A 115 2.75 0.45 5.96
CA ALA A 115 3.92 0.40 6.86
C ALA A 115 4.66 1.74 6.93
N TRP A 116 4.91 2.37 5.77
CA TRP A 116 5.76 3.54 5.68
C TRP A 116 5.03 4.70 4.97
N ARG A 117 4.99 5.88 5.60
CA ARG A 117 4.51 7.10 4.95
C ARG A 117 5.49 7.56 3.87
N GLU A 118 4.96 8.15 2.80
CA GLU A 118 5.81 8.56 1.68
C GLU A 118 6.71 9.73 2.11
N PRO A 119 8.06 9.59 2.03
CA PRO A 119 8.96 10.68 2.35
C PRO A 119 8.89 11.76 1.26
N ALA A 120 9.43 12.96 1.56
CA ALA A 120 9.47 14.10 0.65
C ALA A 120 10.49 13.93 -0.51
N THR A 121 10.60 12.75 -1.10
CA THR A 121 11.60 12.40 -2.12
C THR A 121 11.12 12.72 -3.55
N PHE A 122 9.88 12.36 -3.90
CA PHE A 122 9.31 12.63 -5.23
C PHE A 122 8.11 13.58 -5.19
N VAL A 123 7.46 13.72 -4.04
CA VAL A 123 6.35 14.65 -3.80
C VAL A 123 6.62 15.37 -2.48
N THR A 124 6.44 16.69 -2.44
CA THR A 124 6.77 17.49 -1.24
C THR A 124 5.85 17.17 -0.05
N ASN A 125 4.61 16.79 -0.33
CA ASN A 125 3.61 16.49 0.69
C ASN A 125 2.62 15.45 0.16
N CYS A 126 2.91 14.17 0.39
CA CYS A 126 1.90 13.13 0.16
C CYS A 126 0.82 13.25 1.24
N VAL A 127 -0.45 13.18 0.81
CA VAL A 127 -1.64 13.30 1.68
C VAL A 127 -2.59 12.14 1.44
N GLY A 128 -2.02 10.96 1.18
CA GLY A 128 -2.75 9.76 0.83
C GLY A 128 -3.57 9.24 1.99
N VAL A 129 -2.95 9.17 3.17
CA VAL A 129 -3.60 8.76 4.42
C VAL A 129 -4.76 9.69 4.75
N GLU A 130 -4.55 11.00 4.67
CA GLU A 130 -5.54 12.02 5.00
C GLU A 130 -6.75 11.91 4.06
N LYS A 131 -6.50 11.85 2.75
CA LYS A 131 -7.56 11.71 1.73
C LYS A 131 -8.41 10.45 1.95
N LEU A 132 -7.79 9.32 2.28
CA LEU A 132 -8.51 8.07 2.55
C LEU A 132 -9.39 8.19 3.81
N ARG A 133 -8.84 8.72 4.91
CA ARG A 133 -9.59 8.93 6.16
C ARG A 133 -10.77 9.89 5.97
N GLU A 134 -10.59 10.98 5.21
CA GLU A 134 -11.65 11.93 4.88
C GLU A 134 -12.83 11.29 4.13
N HIS A 135 -12.58 10.23 3.36
CA HIS A 135 -13.61 9.48 2.63
C HIS A 135 -14.12 8.25 3.40
N GLY A 136 -13.81 8.14 4.70
CA GLY A 136 -14.34 7.09 5.58
C GLY A 136 -13.63 5.74 5.49
N VAL A 137 -12.45 5.68 4.85
CA VAL A 137 -11.61 4.48 4.84
C VAL A 137 -10.88 4.37 6.18
N GLU A 138 -10.92 3.19 6.81
CA GLU A 138 -10.08 2.88 7.95
C GLU A 138 -8.62 2.78 7.50
N VAL A 139 -7.74 3.58 8.10
CA VAL A 139 -6.30 3.57 7.78
C VAL A 139 -5.47 3.21 9.01
N VAL A 140 -4.81 2.05 8.95
CA VAL A 140 -3.87 1.56 9.98
C VAL A 140 -2.43 1.75 9.51
N GLU A 141 -1.62 2.35 10.36
CA GLU A 141 -0.19 2.61 10.12
C GLU A 141 0.65 1.66 10.98
N LEU A 142 1.17 0.57 10.38
CA LEU A 142 2.06 -0.41 11.02
C LEU A 142 3.50 0.13 11.09
N THR A 143 3.68 1.20 11.86
CA THR A 143 4.96 1.93 11.96
C THR A 143 6.13 1.06 12.44
N GLU A 144 5.87 -0.04 13.14
CA GLU A 144 6.88 -1.02 13.56
C GLU A 144 7.52 -1.78 12.38
N LEU A 145 6.84 -1.84 11.23
CA LEU A 145 7.37 -2.41 9.99
C LEU A 145 7.89 -1.35 9.00
N ALA A 146 7.81 -0.07 9.35
CA ALA A 146 8.23 1.03 8.46
C ALA A 146 9.69 0.90 8.01
N ALA A 147 10.60 0.55 8.93
CA ALA A 147 12.02 0.36 8.60
C ALA A 147 12.25 -0.80 7.64
N GLU A 148 11.50 -1.90 7.80
CA GLU A 148 11.57 -3.07 6.92
C GLU A 148 11.07 -2.73 5.52
N ALA A 149 9.92 -2.05 5.41
CA ALA A 149 9.37 -1.56 4.14
C ALA A 149 10.30 -0.55 3.45
N MET A 150 10.83 0.44 4.18
CA MET A 150 11.79 1.42 3.68
C MET A 150 13.06 0.76 3.14
N SER A 151 13.52 -0.35 3.75
CA SER A 151 14.76 -1.02 3.34
C SER A 151 14.75 -1.56 1.90
N MET A 152 13.56 -1.71 1.30
CA MET A 152 13.38 -2.07 -0.11
C MET A 152 13.71 -0.92 -1.06
N ASN A 153 13.86 0.30 -0.52
CA ASN A 153 14.09 1.54 -1.25
C ASN A 153 15.50 2.11 -1.06
N ARG A 154 16.44 1.29 -0.57
CA ARG A 154 17.86 1.66 -0.37
C ARG A 154 18.61 2.02 -1.67
N HIS A 155 18.01 1.78 -2.83
CA HIS A 155 18.51 2.22 -4.12
C HIS A 155 18.25 3.70 -4.41
N LEU A 156 17.44 4.38 -3.58
CA LEU A 156 17.13 5.80 -3.68
C LEU A 156 17.91 6.61 -2.62
N ASP A 157 18.19 7.86 -2.96
CA ASP A 157 18.64 8.87 -1.99
C ASP A 157 17.42 9.43 -1.24
N LEU A 158 17.15 8.88 -0.06
CA LEU A 158 16.03 9.30 0.80
C LEU A 158 16.42 10.43 1.77
N SER A 159 17.61 11.01 1.64
CA SER A 159 18.16 12.00 2.59
C SER A 159 17.83 13.46 2.25
N ARG A 160 16.97 13.69 1.24
CA ARG A 160 16.64 15.02 0.71
C ARG A 160 15.36 15.60 1.29
#